data_AF-A0A383A435-F1
#
_entry.id   AF-A0A383A435-F1
#
_cell.length_a   1.000
_cell.length_b   1.000
_cell.length_c   1.000
_cell.angle_alpha   90.00
_cell.angle_beta   90.00
_cell.angle_gamma   90.00
#
_symmetry.space_group_name_H-M   'P 1'
#
loop_
_entity.id
_entity.type
_entity.pdbx_description
1 polymer ?
#
loop_
_entity_poly.entity_id
_entity_poly.type
_entity_poly.pdbx_seq_one_letter_code
_entity_poly.pdbx_strand_id
1 'polypeptide(L)'
;MKTLYTDLKPAFVAVIGTLALSFSLIGKAEPVMNLITINTSDGAGYAAWAKGSAEAISKSNNAMAMGLCSPVAGAEQMGDQYLWSFFDSQTTAWSNTSQNPTVRKEVAKMKVKRTIKEWDNWRILRAAPTNSDGGYFWNLIVKAEN
;
A
#
# COMPACT_ATOMS: atom_id res chain seq x y z
N MET A 1 40.90 11.64 -36.53
CA MET A 1 40.77 11.01 -35.21
C MET A 1 40.14 11.91 -34.13
N LYS A 2 40.22 13.25 -34.23
CA LYS A 2 39.59 14.19 -33.27
C LYS A 2 38.06 14.28 -33.38
N THR A 3 37.51 14.14 -34.59
CA THR A 3 36.07 14.28 -34.87
C THR A 3 35.24 13.16 -34.24
N LEU A 4 35.68 11.90 -34.36
CA LEU A 4 34.98 10.73 -33.81
C LEU A 4 34.81 10.74 -32.27
N TYR A 5 35.75 11.35 -31.54
CA TYR A 5 35.73 11.40 -30.08
C TYR A 5 34.82 12.49 -29.51
N THR A 6 34.51 13.50 -30.32
CA THR A 6 33.72 14.67 -29.89
C THR A 6 32.22 14.38 -30.00
N ASP A 7 31.81 13.57 -30.98
CA ASP A 7 30.42 13.14 -31.20
C ASP A 7 29.99 11.94 -30.32
N LEU A 8 30.97 11.16 -29.81
CA LEU A 8 30.70 10.01 -28.95
C LEU A 8 30.25 10.43 -27.53
N LYS A 9 30.73 11.56 -27.02
CA LYS A 9 30.36 12.10 -25.70
C LYS A 9 28.89 12.54 -25.58
N PRO A 10 28.32 13.35 -26.49
CA PRO A 10 26.92 13.74 -26.40
C PRO A 10 25.97 12.57 -26.63
N ALA A 11 26.32 11.62 -27.53
CA ALA A 11 25.54 10.41 -27.73
C ALA A 11 25.53 9.50 -26.49
N PHE A 12 26.67 9.33 -25.82
CA PHE A 12 26.76 8.53 -24.59
C PHE A 12 26.04 9.18 -23.40
N VAL A 13 26.12 10.50 -23.26
CA VAL A 13 25.37 11.26 -22.25
C VAL A 13 23.87 11.23 -22.53
N ALA A 14 23.45 11.31 -23.80
CA ALA A 14 22.04 11.17 -24.18
C ALA A 14 21.52 9.76 -23.91
N VAL A 15 22.28 8.71 -24.20
CA VAL A 15 21.90 7.31 -23.93
C VAL A 15 21.79 7.06 -22.43
N ILE A 16 22.77 7.50 -21.62
CA ILE A 16 22.71 7.38 -20.16
C ILE A 16 21.54 8.20 -19.58
N GLY A 17 21.32 9.41 -20.08
CA GLY A 17 20.20 10.27 -19.67
C GLY A 17 18.84 9.64 -19.97
N THR A 18 18.70 9.03 -21.15
CA THR A 18 17.46 8.34 -21.56
C THR A 18 17.25 7.08 -20.71
N LEU A 19 18.32 6.32 -20.44
CA LEU A 19 18.26 5.11 -19.59
C LEU A 19 17.86 5.47 -18.14
N ALA A 20 18.43 6.54 -17.57
CA ALA A 20 18.09 7.03 -16.22
C ALA A 20 16.63 7.52 -16.11
N LEU A 21 16.11 8.18 -17.15
CA LEU A 21 14.71 8.58 -17.23
C LEU A 21 13.75 7.38 -17.29
N SER A 22 14.12 6.31 -18.01
CA SER A 22 13.29 5.09 -18.07
C SER A 22 13.18 4.34 -16.73
N PHE A 23 14.21 4.37 -15.88
CA PHE A 23 14.13 3.75 -14.54
C PHE A 23 13.16 4.47 -13.59
N SER A 24 12.85 5.75 -13.85
CA SER A 24 11.95 6.55 -13.02
C SER A 24 10.47 6.18 -13.20
N LEU A 25 10.12 5.57 -14.34
CA LEU A 25 8.73 5.26 -14.71
C LEU A 25 8.25 3.92 -14.13
N ILE A 26 9.14 2.96 -13.94
CA ILE A 26 8.79 1.59 -13.49
C ILE A 26 8.26 1.60 -12.05
N GLY A 27 8.67 2.55 -11.21
CA GLY A 27 8.20 2.63 -9.83
C GLY A 27 6.74 3.10 -9.66
N LYS A 28 6.09 3.66 -10.68
CA LYS A 28 4.77 4.30 -10.50
C LYS A 28 3.57 3.38 -10.66
N ALA A 29 3.68 2.28 -11.42
CA ALA A 29 2.53 1.44 -11.76
C ALA A 29 2.39 0.19 -10.87
N GLU A 30 3.24 0.02 -9.85
CA GLU A 30 3.19 -1.15 -8.97
C GLU A 30 2.15 -0.96 -7.85
N PRO A 31 1.35 -2.00 -7.55
CA PRO A 31 0.41 -1.95 -6.43
C PRO A 31 1.11 -1.72 -5.09
N VAL A 32 0.41 -1.01 -4.21
CA VAL A 32 0.91 -0.62 -2.89
C VAL A 32 -0.10 -1.01 -1.83
N MET A 33 0.40 -1.58 -0.74
CA MET A 33 -0.36 -1.75 0.48
C MET A 33 0.01 -0.66 1.46
N ASN A 34 -0.99 0.08 1.91
CA ASN A 34 -0.87 0.86 3.12
C ASN A 34 -1.29 -0.01 4.32
N LEU A 35 -0.47 -0.07 5.36
CA LEU A 35 -0.72 -0.87 6.56
C LEU A 35 -0.64 0.02 7.80
N ILE A 36 -1.72 0.06 8.57
CA ILE A 36 -1.79 0.75 9.84
C ILE A 36 -1.86 -0.30 10.95
N THR A 37 -0.81 -0.39 11.74
CA THR A 37 -0.78 -1.20 12.95
C THR A 37 -1.36 -0.37 14.08
N ILE A 38 -2.44 -0.86 14.69
CA ILE A 38 -3.03 -0.24 15.88
C ILE A 38 -3.01 -1.23 17.03
N ASN A 39 -3.01 -0.71 18.24
CA ASN A 39 -3.26 -1.50 19.45
C ASN A 39 -4.55 -1.02 20.12
N THR A 40 -5.41 -1.96 20.50
CA THR A 40 -6.61 -1.68 21.27
C THR A 40 -6.96 -2.84 22.19
N SER A 41 -7.55 -2.51 23.34
CA SER A 41 -8.15 -3.49 24.24
C SER A 41 -9.50 -4.03 23.72
N ASP A 42 -10.13 -3.36 22.74
CA ASP A 42 -11.42 -3.74 22.15
C ASP A 42 -11.28 -4.01 20.65
N GLY A 43 -10.63 -5.14 20.34
CA GLY A 43 -10.43 -5.58 18.95
C GLY A 43 -11.75 -5.86 18.22
N ALA A 44 -12.76 -6.38 18.93
CA ALA A 44 -14.07 -6.68 18.34
C ALA A 44 -14.82 -5.40 17.94
N GLY A 45 -14.82 -4.38 18.80
CA GLY A 45 -15.39 -3.08 18.48
C GLY A 45 -14.65 -2.40 17.32
N TYR A 46 -13.33 -2.53 17.27
CA TYR A 46 -12.54 -1.99 16.15
C TYR A 46 -12.85 -2.71 14.84
N ALA A 47 -12.99 -4.04 14.87
CA ALA A 47 -13.38 -4.83 13.72
C ALA A 47 -14.80 -4.49 13.23
N ALA A 48 -15.75 -4.27 14.13
CA ALA A 48 -17.09 -3.84 13.79
C ALA A 48 -17.09 -2.45 13.12
N TRP A 49 -16.34 -1.50 13.66
CA TRP A 49 -16.16 -0.17 13.05
C TRP A 49 -15.51 -0.27 11.67
N ALA A 50 -14.43 -1.04 11.55
CA ALA A 50 -13.70 -1.20 10.29
C ALA A 50 -14.61 -1.82 9.22
N LYS A 51 -15.35 -2.88 9.55
CA LYS A 51 -16.31 -3.51 8.65
C LYS A 51 -17.41 -2.55 8.18
N GLY A 52 -17.94 -1.73 9.07
CA GLY A 52 -18.98 -0.75 8.74
C GLY A 52 -18.48 0.46 7.93
N SER A 53 -17.19 0.75 7.99
CA SER A 53 -16.58 1.95 7.38
C SER A 53 -15.76 1.67 6.12
N ALA A 54 -15.36 0.40 5.91
CA ALA A 54 -14.38 0.01 4.90
C ALA A 54 -14.77 0.45 3.50
N GLU A 55 -16.03 0.24 3.08
CA GLU A 55 -16.48 0.58 1.73
C GLU A 55 -16.43 2.10 1.47
N ALA A 56 -16.86 2.91 2.43
CA ALA A 56 -16.86 4.36 2.29
C ALA A 56 -15.43 4.91 2.24
N ILE A 57 -14.55 4.40 3.12
CA ILE A 57 -13.14 4.79 3.17
C ILE A 57 -12.43 4.36 1.89
N SER A 58 -12.55 3.10 1.48
CA SER A 58 -11.84 2.55 0.32
C SER A 58 -12.22 3.27 -0.97
N LYS A 59 -13.52 3.47 -1.22
CA LYS A 59 -14.02 4.22 -2.39
C LYS A 59 -13.52 5.66 -2.37
N SER A 60 -13.58 6.33 -1.21
CA SER A 60 -13.15 7.73 -1.11
C SER A 60 -11.65 7.94 -1.34
N ASN A 61 -10.85 6.89 -1.11
CA ASN A 61 -9.40 6.91 -1.27
C ASN A 61 -8.94 6.25 -2.58
N ASN A 62 -9.87 5.84 -3.46
CA ASN A 62 -9.58 5.04 -4.66
C ASN A 62 -8.73 3.79 -4.35
N ALA A 63 -8.96 3.17 -3.19
CA ALA A 63 -8.33 1.89 -2.85
C ALA A 63 -9.06 0.76 -3.60
N MET A 64 -8.29 -0.17 -4.17
CA MET A 64 -8.81 -1.39 -4.80
C MET A 64 -9.47 -2.31 -3.78
N ALA A 65 -8.90 -2.37 -2.57
CA ALA A 65 -9.41 -3.17 -1.48
C ALA A 65 -9.00 -2.57 -0.14
N MET A 66 -9.76 -2.88 0.91
CA MET A 66 -9.45 -2.52 2.28
C MET A 66 -9.93 -3.65 3.18
N GLY A 67 -9.19 -3.90 4.26
CA GLY A 67 -9.58 -4.92 5.22
C GLY A 67 -8.84 -4.79 6.54
N LEU A 68 -9.17 -5.72 7.42
CA LEU A 68 -8.60 -5.81 8.76
C LEU A 68 -8.11 -7.24 8.98
N CYS A 69 -6.87 -7.37 9.41
CA CYS A 69 -6.35 -8.62 9.94
C CYS A 69 -6.27 -8.51 11.47
N SER A 70 -7.05 -9.34 12.16
CA SER A 70 -6.99 -9.52 13.61
C SER A 70 -6.14 -10.76 13.90
N PRO A 71 -4.95 -10.60 14.51
CA PRO A 71 -4.05 -11.72 14.73
C PRO A 71 -4.62 -12.69 15.75
N VAL A 72 -4.68 -13.97 15.38
CA VAL A 72 -4.97 -15.08 16.30
C VAL A 72 -3.68 -15.53 17.01
N ALA A 73 -2.54 -15.36 16.36
CA ALA A 73 -1.19 -15.57 16.88
C ALA A 73 -0.20 -14.65 16.16
N GLY A 74 1.00 -14.43 16.73
CA GLY A 74 2.07 -13.67 16.09
C GLY A 74 1.93 -12.15 16.15
N ALA A 75 1.03 -11.63 16.99
CA ALA A 75 1.01 -10.21 17.32
C ALA A 75 2.28 -9.84 18.12
N GLU A 76 2.86 -8.68 17.82
CA GLU A 76 3.96 -8.14 18.64
C GLU A 76 3.48 -7.77 20.04
N GLN A 77 2.26 -7.23 20.13
CA GLN A 77 1.58 -6.91 21.38
C GLN A 77 0.14 -7.42 21.35
N MET A 78 -0.33 -7.93 22.48
CA MET A 78 -1.73 -8.31 22.62
C MET A 78 -2.63 -7.10 22.36
N GLY A 79 -3.65 -7.29 21.53
CA GLY A 79 -4.54 -6.21 21.10
C GLY A 79 -4.13 -5.54 19.78
N ASP A 80 -3.01 -5.94 19.17
CA ASP A 80 -2.63 -5.43 17.85
C ASP A 80 -3.67 -5.81 16.78
N GLN A 81 -3.95 -4.88 15.88
CA GLN A 81 -4.81 -5.07 14.71
C GLN A 81 -4.15 -4.40 13.49
N TYR A 82 -4.33 -5.01 12.32
CA TYR A 82 -3.65 -4.61 11.09
C TYR A 82 -4.67 -4.16 10.06
N LEU A 83 -4.91 -2.84 9.99
CA LEU A 83 -5.82 -2.25 9.02
C LEU A 83 -5.05 -1.99 7.73
N TRP A 84 -5.43 -2.64 6.64
CA TRP A 84 -4.74 -2.53 5.36
C TRP A 84 -5.63 -1.93 4.28
N SER A 85 -5.02 -1.22 3.34
CA SER A 85 -5.65 -0.73 2.11
C SER A 85 -4.72 -0.98 0.94
N PHE A 86 -5.23 -1.58 -0.13
CA PHE A 86 -4.50 -1.82 -1.37
C PHE A 86 -4.85 -0.79 -2.42
N PHE A 87 -3.83 -0.28 -3.10
CA PHE A 87 -3.93 0.68 -4.18
C PHE A 87 -3.27 0.09 -5.43
N ASP A 88 -3.77 0.52 -6.58
CA ASP A 88 -3.22 0.17 -7.90
C ASP A 88 -1.83 0.77 -8.14
N SER A 89 -1.53 1.90 -7.49
CA SER A 89 -0.30 2.63 -7.68
C SER A 89 0.15 3.42 -6.44
N GLN A 90 1.46 3.71 -6.36
CA GLN A 90 2.01 4.67 -5.38
C GLN A 90 1.38 6.06 -5.51
N THR A 91 1.06 6.47 -6.74
CA THR A 91 0.46 7.79 -6.99
C THR A 91 -0.92 7.88 -6.35
N THR A 92 -1.76 6.86 -6.53
CA THR A 92 -3.08 6.79 -5.90
C THR A 92 -2.96 6.77 -4.38
N ALA A 93 -2.10 5.91 -3.84
CA ALA A 93 -1.89 5.79 -2.40
C ALA A 93 -1.48 7.12 -1.73
N TRP A 94 -0.55 7.86 -2.34
CA TRP A 94 -0.02 9.12 -1.78
C TRP A 94 -0.85 10.36 -2.13
N SER A 95 -1.77 10.25 -3.08
CA SER A 95 -2.77 11.30 -3.32
C SER A 95 -3.79 11.42 -2.17
N ASN A 96 -3.90 10.37 -1.36
CA ASN A 96 -4.80 10.34 -0.21
C ASN A 96 -4.29 11.23 0.92
N THR A 97 -5.18 12.10 1.38
CA THR A 97 -4.90 13.04 2.47
C THR A 97 -5.67 12.64 3.73
N SER A 98 -5.05 12.86 4.89
CA SER A 98 -5.71 12.77 6.20
C SER A 98 -6.90 13.74 6.34
N GLN A 99 -7.01 14.71 5.43
CA GLN A 99 -8.12 15.67 5.37
C GLN A 99 -9.32 15.21 4.54
N ASN A 100 -9.30 13.99 3.97
CA ASN A 100 -10.44 13.46 3.22
C ASN A 100 -11.71 13.50 4.11
N PRO A 101 -12.75 14.29 3.73
CA PRO A 101 -13.90 14.54 4.60
C PRO A 101 -14.70 13.25 4.86
N THR A 102 -14.76 12.34 3.90
CA THR A 102 -15.41 11.04 4.05
C THR A 102 -14.65 10.21 5.07
N VAL A 103 -13.32 10.09 4.93
CA VAL A 103 -12.48 9.35 5.89
C VAL A 103 -12.64 9.91 7.30
N ARG A 104 -12.60 11.24 7.46
CA ARG A 104 -12.80 11.89 8.76
C ARG A 104 -14.16 11.58 9.37
N LYS A 105 -15.22 11.60 8.56
CA LYS A 105 -16.59 11.27 9.00
C LYS A 105 -16.68 9.81 9.45
N GLU A 106 -16.07 8.88 8.72
CA GLU A 106 -16.06 7.47 9.08
C GLU A 106 -15.23 7.20 10.35
N VAL A 107 -14.05 7.82 10.46
CA VAL A 107 -13.20 7.74 11.67
C VAL A 107 -13.93 8.30 12.90
N ALA A 108 -14.74 9.36 12.75
CA ALA A 108 -15.52 9.93 13.85
C ALA A 108 -16.63 9.00 14.38
N LYS A 109 -17.04 7.97 13.62
CA LYS A 109 -17.98 6.94 14.10
C LYS A 109 -17.32 5.96 15.07
N MET A 110 -15.99 5.92 15.13
CA MET A 110 -15.24 4.99 15.96
C MET A 110 -15.43 5.34 17.43
N LYS A 111 -15.92 4.38 18.20
CA LYS A 111 -16.11 4.50 19.67
C LYS A 111 -15.01 3.81 20.47
N VAL A 112 -14.07 3.19 19.78
CA VAL A 112 -12.99 2.41 20.37
C VAL A 112 -11.77 3.27 20.56
N LYS A 113 -11.19 3.22 21.76
CA LYS A 113 -9.87 3.79 22.02
C LYS A 113 -8.81 2.90 21.38
N ARG A 114 -7.92 3.51 20.59
CA ARG A 114 -6.79 2.83 19.96
C ARG A 114 -5.55 3.71 20.04
N THR A 115 -4.40 3.06 20.00
CA THR A 115 -3.11 3.70 19.73
C THR A 115 -2.68 3.29 18.34
N ILE A 116 -2.25 4.25 17.51
CA ILE A 116 -1.58 3.93 16.25
C ILE A 116 -0.12 3.66 16.59
N LYS A 117 0.36 2.44 16.34
CA LYS A 117 1.77 2.07 16.54
C LYS A 117 2.59 2.50 15.32
N GLU A 118 2.11 2.10 14.14
CA GLU A 118 2.85 2.25 12.88
C GLU A 118 1.89 2.53 11.72
N TRP A 119 2.42 3.19 10.71
CA TRP A 119 1.69 3.49 9.47
C TRP A 119 2.66 3.41 8.29
N ASP A 120 2.70 2.25 7.65
CA ASP A 120 3.68 1.91 6.63
C ASP A 120 3.06 1.81 5.23
N ASN A 121 3.92 1.96 4.22
CA ASN A 121 3.60 1.65 2.84
C ASN A 121 4.51 0.54 2.32
N TRP A 122 3.91 -0.56 1.90
CA TRP A 122 4.58 -1.74 1.38
C TRP A 122 4.35 -1.83 -0.13
N ARG A 123 5.44 -1.92 -0.89
CA ARG A 123 5.38 -2.14 -2.33
C ARG A 123 5.40 -3.63 -2.64
N ILE A 124 4.57 -4.08 -3.58
CA ILE A 124 4.61 -5.48 -4.03
C ILE A 124 5.76 -5.65 -5.02
N LEU A 125 6.91 -6.16 -4.56
CA LEU A 125 8.06 -6.42 -5.42
C LEU A 125 7.89 -7.67 -6.32
N ARG A 126 7.03 -8.60 -5.91
CA ARG A 126 6.75 -9.83 -6.65
C ARG A 126 5.35 -10.34 -6.30
N ALA A 127 4.49 -10.47 -7.30
CA ALA A 127 3.21 -11.13 -7.14
C ALA A 127 3.41 -12.64 -6.97
N ALA A 128 2.57 -13.26 -6.15
CA ALA A 128 2.52 -14.72 -6.07
C ALA A 128 2.06 -15.31 -7.41
N PRO A 129 2.58 -16.47 -7.83
CA PRO A 129 2.08 -17.17 -9.01
C PRO A 129 0.57 -17.45 -8.89
N THR A 130 -0.16 -17.33 -10.00
CA THR A 130 -1.62 -17.58 -10.06
C THR A 130 -2.01 -19.04 -9.80
N ASN A 131 -1.03 -19.95 -9.83
CA ASN A 131 -1.15 -21.39 -9.56
C ASN A 131 -0.55 -21.82 -8.21
N SER A 132 -0.48 -20.90 -7.25
CA SER A 132 -0.04 -21.22 -5.89
C SER A 132 -1.18 -21.94 -5.15
N ASP A 133 -1.11 -23.27 -5.05
CA ASP A 133 -2.10 -24.15 -4.39
C ASP A 133 -2.13 -24.03 -2.85
N GLY A 134 -1.74 -22.88 -2.32
CA GLY A 134 -1.61 -22.64 -0.90
C GLY A 134 -0.18 -22.85 -0.41
N GLY A 135 0.22 -21.96 0.48
CA GLY A 135 1.49 -21.98 1.18
C GLY A 135 1.37 -21.11 2.41
N TYR A 136 2.26 -21.32 3.38
CA TYR A 136 2.35 -20.49 4.59
C TYR A 136 2.95 -19.13 4.23
N PHE A 137 2.14 -18.30 3.59
CA PHE A 137 2.53 -16.96 3.20
C PHE A 137 2.10 -15.98 4.29
N TRP A 138 3.06 -15.32 4.91
CA TRP A 138 2.81 -14.12 5.74
C TRP A 138 2.47 -12.88 4.89
N ASN A 139 2.19 -13.07 3.60
CA ASN A 139 1.97 -12.02 2.61
C ASN A 139 0.55 -12.13 2.03
N LEU A 140 -0.14 -11.00 1.90
CA LEU A 140 -1.46 -10.92 1.27
C LEU A 140 -1.35 -11.21 -0.23
N ILE A 141 -2.13 -12.18 -0.72
CA ILE A 141 -2.24 -12.49 -2.15
C ILE A 141 -3.35 -11.63 -2.74
N VAL A 142 -2.99 -10.64 -3.56
CA VAL A 142 -3.96 -9.82 -4.30
C VAL A 142 -4.08 -10.36 -5.71
N LYS A 143 -5.28 -10.78 -6.10
CA LYS A 143 -5.60 -11.09 -7.49
C LYS A 143 -5.88 -9.77 -8.21
N ALA A 144 -4.93 -9.32 -9.03
CA ALA A 144 -5.18 -8.25 -10.00
C ALA A 144 -5.58 -8.91 -11.34
N GLU A 145 -6.70 -8.49 -11.92
CA GLU A 145 -7.10 -8.89 -13.26
C GLU A 145 -6.27 -8.07 -14.28
N ASN A 146 -5.68 -8.75 -15.26
CA ASN A 146 -5.06 -8.13 -16.43
C ASN A 146 -6.11 -7.86 -17.51
#